data_AF-A0AAU6FLJ4-F1
#
_entry.id   AF-A0AAU6FLJ4-F1
#
_cell.length_a   1.000
_cell.length_b   1.000
_cell.length_c   1.000
_cell.angle_alpha   90.00
_cell.angle_beta   90.00
_cell.angle_gamma   90.00
#
_symmetry.space_group_name_H-M   'P 1'
#
loop_
_entity.id
_entity.type
_entity.pdbx_description
1 polymer ?
#
loop_
_entity_poly.entity_id
_entity_poly.type
_entity_poly.pdbx_seq_one_letter_code
_entity_poly.pdbx_strand_id
1 'polypeptide(L)'
;MSCPDCASVTRAGSGDGAWIARETLAGRISTLPGSRKAWLAAGVVVLTGSLVTAVAFIASAGGETRTGAVGRAGTGGGGAGDRVGGAPTRISPSAAAPASTGPASSPPPTPAPYRYTAWAGPGCSTGEYREYGRFENGDAGWYTVGSGGFRDGSCDGRFSAVPMSGSPDEDRGSTATWSWHLGSGYRECALTVFVPRSDRDRDVAGNPTVYRVLSDPGDADSAYTGFAVRQTVHRGSAVDVNSYPVKGDTFAVQLIDRGRDWGSTELLGAHHAAAQLKVSCR
;
A
#
# COMPACT_ATOMS: atom_id res chain seq x y z
N MET A 1 -23.19 -59.47 -34.79
CA MET A 1 -21.76 -59.45 -34.44
C MET A 1 -21.67 -59.12 -32.97
N SER A 2 -21.29 -60.12 -32.20
CA SER A 2 -21.18 -60.10 -30.75
C SER A 2 -19.76 -59.68 -30.38
N CYS A 3 -19.59 -58.71 -29.48
CA CYS A 3 -18.31 -58.55 -28.77
C CYS A 3 -18.40 -59.34 -27.46
N PRO A 4 -17.57 -60.39 -27.29
CA PRO A 4 -17.30 -60.99 -26.00
C PRO A 4 -16.26 -60.15 -25.24
N ASP A 5 -16.12 -60.42 -23.94
CA ASP A 5 -15.17 -59.82 -23.00
C ASP A 5 -15.66 -58.60 -22.22
N CYS A 6 -16.76 -58.83 -21.50
CA CYS A 6 -16.84 -58.39 -20.11
C CYS A 6 -16.04 -59.35 -19.23
N ALA A 7 -15.03 -58.85 -18.52
CA ALA A 7 -14.53 -59.48 -17.30
C ALA A 7 -14.14 -58.40 -16.27
N SER A 8 -15.02 -58.28 -15.29
CA SER A 8 -14.85 -57.62 -14.00
C SER A 8 -13.91 -58.39 -13.09
N VAL A 9 -12.96 -57.71 -12.42
CA VAL A 9 -12.43 -58.16 -11.11
C VAL A 9 -12.28 -56.95 -10.17
N THR A 10 -12.65 -57.25 -8.94
CA THR A 10 -13.00 -56.46 -7.76
C THR A 10 -11.89 -55.68 -7.05
N ARG A 11 -12.39 -54.67 -6.32
CA ARG A 11 -11.79 -53.76 -5.32
C ARG A 11 -11.25 -54.47 -4.05
N ALA A 12 -10.11 -54.01 -3.54
CA ALA A 12 -9.66 -53.97 -2.13
C ALA A 12 -8.36 -53.13 -2.09
N GLY A 13 -8.01 -52.27 -1.12
CA GLY A 13 -8.58 -51.77 0.13
C GLY A 13 -7.85 -50.43 0.45
N SER A 14 -8.52 -49.48 1.11
CA SER A 14 -8.21 -49.01 2.48
C SER A 14 -6.72 -48.73 2.76
N GLY A 15 -6.41 -47.46 3.05
CA GLY A 15 -5.11 -47.02 3.55
C GLY A 15 -5.03 -45.51 3.67
N ASP A 16 -5.46 -44.99 4.81
CA ASP A 16 -5.24 -43.61 5.25
C ASP A 16 -3.75 -43.26 5.23
N GLY A 17 -3.41 -42.18 4.52
CA GLY A 17 -2.04 -41.67 4.42
C GLY A 17 -2.05 -40.16 4.54
N ALA A 18 -1.86 -39.68 5.77
CA ALA A 18 -1.64 -38.28 6.10
C ALA A 18 -0.38 -37.76 5.39
N TRP A 19 -0.54 -36.88 4.40
CA TRP A 19 0.57 -36.09 3.86
C TRP A 19 0.81 -34.89 4.77
N ILE A 20 1.54 -35.12 5.85
CA ILE A 20 2.22 -34.04 6.55
C ILE A 20 3.44 -33.68 5.69
N ALA A 21 3.28 -32.67 4.82
CA ALA A 21 4.41 -32.01 4.18
C ALA A 21 5.13 -31.15 5.25
N ARG A 22 6.09 -31.77 5.95
CA ARG A 22 7.17 -31.06 6.62
C ARG A 22 8.18 -30.68 5.54
N GLU A 23 8.00 -29.53 4.90
CA GLU A 23 9.08 -28.95 4.11
C GLU A 23 10.00 -28.14 5.00
N THR A 24 11.23 -28.62 5.02
CA THR A 24 12.38 -28.18 5.77
C THR A 24 12.89 -26.83 5.30
N LEU A 25 13.15 -25.99 6.30
CA LEU A 25 13.81 -24.70 6.23
C LEU A 25 15.31 -24.90 5.93
N ALA A 26 15.66 -25.17 4.67
CA ALA A 26 17.03 -25.04 4.14
C ALA A 26 17.04 -25.32 2.63
N GLY A 27 17.61 -24.41 1.84
CA GLY A 27 18.14 -24.75 0.52
C GLY A 27 17.45 -24.10 -0.69
N ARG A 28 17.39 -22.77 -0.74
CA ARG A 28 17.41 -22.08 -2.04
C ARG A 28 18.80 -21.54 -2.29
N ILE A 29 19.68 -22.42 -2.77
CA ILE A 29 20.92 -22.02 -3.41
C ILE A 29 20.57 -21.49 -4.79
N SER A 30 20.98 -20.25 -5.03
CA SER A 30 20.86 -19.48 -6.26
C SER A 30 21.25 -20.25 -7.51
N THR A 31 20.31 -20.40 -8.44
CA THR A 31 20.62 -20.66 -9.85
C THR A 31 20.69 -19.32 -10.58
N LEU A 32 21.87 -18.68 -10.56
CA LEU A 32 22.17 -17.55 -11.43
C LEU A 32 22.38 -18.07 -12.87
N PRO A 33 21.75 -17.45 -13.89
CA PRO A 33 21.98 -17.82 -15.28
C PRO A 33 23.38 -17.39 -15.75
N GLY A 34 24.05 -18.30 -16.45
CA GLY A 34 25.40 -18.12 -16.96
C GLY A 34 25.46 -17.13 -18.12
N SER A 35 26.14 -16.00 -17.92
CA SER A 35 26.94 -15.35 -18.95
C SER A 35 27.97 -14.44 -18.28
N ARG A 36 29.16 -14.35 -18.88
CA ARG A 36 30.38 -13.61 -18.47
C ARG A 36 31.38 -14.42 -17.62
N LYS A 37 32.02 -15.38 -18.29
CA LYS A 37 33.40 -15.81 -18.01
C LYS A 37 34.40 -14.76 -18.51
N ALA A 38 35.59 -14.77 -17.91
CA ALA A 38 36.71 -13.82 -18.00
C ALA A 38 36.49 -12.63 -17.04
N TRP A 39 37.15 -12.56 -15.89
CA TRP A 39 38.59 -12.74 -15.63
C TRP A 39 38.79 -13.07 -14.16
N LEU A 40 39.57 -14.10 -13.81
CA LEU A 40 40.39 -14.11 -12.59
C LEU A 40 41.47 -15.20 -12.73
N ALA A 41 42.73 -14.75 -12.78
CA ALA A 41 43.90 -15.55 -12.48
C ALA A 41 44.67 -14.81 -11.37
N ALA A 42 45.27 -15.60 -10.48
CA ALA A 42 45.96 -15.22 -9.22
C ALA A 42 44.98 -14.82 -8.10
N GLY A 43 45.01 -15.40 -6.90
CA GLY A 43 45.99 -16.25 -6.23
C GLY A 43 45.92 -15.92 -4.73
N VAL A 44 46.54 -16.77 -3.89
CA VAL A 44 46.84 -16.55 -2.46
C VAL A 44 45.70 -16.91 -1.49
N VAL A 45 45.87 -17.58 -0.35
CA VAL A 45 46.76 -18.62 0.21
C VAL A 45 46.05 -19.04 1.51
N VAL A 46 46.18 -20.32 1.88
CA VAL A 46 45.74 -20.99 3.10
C VAL A 46 46.12 -20.22 4.38
N LEU A 47 45.22 -20.16 5.38
CA LEU A 47 45.59 -20.23 6.80
C LEU A 47 44.43 -20.78 7.65
N THR A 48 44.60 -22.02 8.10
CA THR A 48 43.92 -22.66 9.23
C THR A 48 44.43 -22.07 10.55
N GLY A 49 43.57 -21.85 11.54
CA GLY A 49 44.00 -21.49 12.89
C GLY A 49 42.84 -21.33 13.89
N SER A 50 42.85 -22.17 14.91
CA SER A 50 41.82 -22.38 15.93
C SER A 50 41.92 -21.43 17.14
N LEU A 51 40.91 -21.55 18.02
CA LEU A 51 40.91 -21.38 19.49
C LEU A 51 40.66 -19.98 20.13
N VAL A 52 39.48 -19.90 20.76
CA VAL A 52 39.18 -19.54 22.17
C VAL A 52 39.79 -18.27 22.77
N THR A 53 38.91 -17.33 23.16
CA THR A 53 38.95 -16.77 24.53
C THR A 53 37.58 -16.23 24.94
N ALA A 54 37.01 -16.82 25.98
CA ALA A 54 35.87 -16.29 26.72
C ALA A 54 36.37 -15.21 27.68
N VAL A 55 35.65 -14.09 27.77
CA VAL A 55 35.78 -13.15 28.91
C VAL A 55 34.41 -13.01 29.55
N ALA A 56 34.33 -13.51 30.78
CA ALA A 56 33.23 -13.31 31.69
C ALA A 56 33.28 -11.87 32.24
N PHE A 57 32.13 -11.19 32.25
CA PHE A 57 31.92 -10.00 33.07
C PHE A 57 31.05 -10.37 34.27
N ILE A 58 31.64 -10.31 35.46
CA ILE A 58 30.96 -10.41 36.75
C ILE A 58 30.75 -8.99 37.31
N ALA A 59 29.48 -8.69 37.56
CA ALA A 59 28.85 -7.88 38.61
C ALA A 59 29.60 -6.71 39.28
N SER A 60 28.92 -5.56 39.42
CA SER A 60 28.32 -5.15 40.71
C SER A 60 27.69 -3.75 40.69
N ALA A 61 26.69 -3.60 41.57
CA ALA A 61 26.11 -2.37 42.14
C ALA A 61 25.22 -1.51 41.22
N GLY A 62 24.03 -1.07 41.63
CA GLY A 62 23.35 -1.14 42.91
C GLY A 62 21.86 -0.82 42.70
N GLY A 63 21.01 -1.47 43.50
CA GLY A 63 19.58 -1.22 43.52
C GLY A 63 19.18 -0.06 44.42
N GLU A 64 17.88 0.21 44.34
CA GLU A 64 17.05 0.95 45.29
C GLU A 64 16.91 2.47 45.08
N THR A 65 15.76 2.88 44.53
CA THR A 65 15.03 4.03 45.07
C THR A 65 13.53 3.78 45.00
N ARG A 66 12.89 4.04 46.14
CA ARG A 66 11.54 3.68 46.52
C ARG A 66 10.47 4.54 45.86
N THR A 67 9.32 3.90 45.70
CA THR A 67 7.95 4.42 45.75
C THR A 67 7.74 5.66 46.61
N GLY A 68 6.97 6.61 46.06
CA GLY A 68 6.32 7.69 46.81
C GLY A 68 5.15 8.26 46.02
N ALA A 69 3.97 7.64 46.18
CA ALA A 69 2.69 8.20 45.76
C ALA A 69 1.81 8.37 47.01
N VAL A 70 1.39 9.60 47.34
CA VAL A 70 0.22 9.91 48.18
C VAL A 70 -0.11 11.41 48.17
N GLY A 71 -1.38 11.72 47.81
CA GLY A 71 -2.26 12.77 48.36
C GLY A 71 -1.94 14.24 48.02
N ARG A 72 -2.85 15.21 48.07
CA ARG A 72 -4.30 15.28 48.34
C ARG A 72 -4.74 16.73 48.06
N ALA A 73 -6.03 16.90 47.77
CA ALA A 73 -6.80 18.13 47.50
C ALA A 73 -6.54 19.37 48.39
N GLY A 74 -6.83 20.54 47.81
CA GLY A 74 -7.02 21.81 48.53
C GLY A 74 -8.11 22.68 47.89
N THR A 75 -9.22 22.83 48.62
CA THR A 75 -10.36 23.74 48.42
C THR A 75 -10.19 25.03 49.22
N GLY A 76 -10.72 26.15 48.73
CA GLY A 76 -11.04 27.38 49.48
C GLY A 76 -10.92 28.63 48.59
N GLY A 77 -11.83 29.60 48.52
CA GLY A 77 -13.05 29.88 49.27
C GLY A 77 -13.12 31.37 49.66
N GLY A 78 -14.14 32.10 49.15
CA GLY A 78 -14.68 33.39 49.66
C GLY A 78 -13.79 34.64 49.46
N GLY A 79 -14.28 35.87 49.32
CA GLY A 79 -15.59 36.54 49.39
C GLY A 79 -15.29 38.06 49.26
N ALA A 80 -16.03 38.81 48.44
CA ALA A 80 -17.21 39.63 48.83
C ALA A 80 -16.89 40.99 49.50
N GLY A 81 -17.46 42.06 48.93
CA GLY A 81 -17.59 43.43 49.47
C GLY A 81 -17.78 44.45 48.32
N ASP A 82 -19.00 44.76 47.84
CA ASP A 82 -19.96 45.79 48.32
C ASP A 82 -19.34 47.20 48.48
N ARG A 83 -19.88 48.36 48.06
CA ARG A 83 -21.13 48.83 47.41
C ARG A 83 -20.95 50.32 46.97
N VAL A 84 -22.01 50.84 46.34
CA VAL A 84 -22.44 52.27 46.22
C VAL A 84 -21.77 53.02 45.05
N GLY A 85 -22.46 53.67 44.11
CA GLY A 85 -23.85 54.12 43.98
C GLY A 85 -23.82 55.49 43.31
N GLY A 86 -24.53 55.69 42.19
CA GLY A 86 -24.63 57.01 41.55
C GLY A 86 -25.04 56.95 40.07
N ALA A 87 -26.18 57.53 39.74
CA ALA A 87 -26.62 57.91 38.39
C ALA A 87 -27.00 59.41 38.43
N PRO A 88 -27.31 60.08 37.30
CA PRO A 88 -26.63 60.14 36.00
C PRO A 88 -26.29 61.61 35.61
N THR A 89 -25.36 61.85 34.68
CA THR A 89 -25.27 63.15 33.98
C THR A 89 -24.95 62.99 32.49
N ARG A 90 -25.73 63.72 31.68
CA ARG A 90 -25.74 63.79 30.22
C ARG A 90 -24.97 65.05 29.79
N ILE A 91 -23.93 64.95 28.95
CA ILE A 91 -23.51 65.99 27.98
C ILE A 91 -22.96 65.30 26.70
N SER A 92 -23.25 65.94 25.57
CA SER A 92 -23.32 65.52 24.15
C SER A 92 -21.95 65.42 23.40
N PRO A 93 -21.91 65.17 22.07
CA PRO A 93 -20.99 64.25 21.41
C PRO A 93 -19.66 64.86 20.93
N SER A 94 -18.59 64.06 20.95
CA SER A 94 -17.36 64.35 20.21
C SER A 94 -17.25 63.38 19.02
N ALA A 95 -17.11 63.96 17.83
CA ALA A 95 -16.99 63.26 16.56
C ALA A 95 -15.77 62.34 16.53
N ALA A 96 -15.98 61.08 16.13
CA ALA A 96 -14.91 60.13 15.85
C ALA A 96 -15.13 59.51 14.46
N ALA A 97 -14.19 59.85 13.58
CA ALA A 97 -13.74 59.27 12.31
C ALA A 97 -14.66 58.32 11.49
N PRO A 98 -14.75 58.53 10.15
CA PRO A 98 -15.38 57.56 9.27
C PRO A 98 -14.62 56.22 9.31
N ALA A 99 -15.38 55.13 9.51
CA ALA A 99 -14.86 53.78 9.40
C ALA A 99 -14.36 53.53 7.98
N SER A 100 -13.06 53.26 7.85
CA SER A 100 -12.44 52.81 6.61
C SER A 100 -13.06 51.48 6.19
N THR A 101 -13.91 51.49 5.17
CA THR A 101 -14.31 50.28 4.43
C THR A 101 -13.06 49.70 3.77
N GLY A 102 -12.44 48.73 4.44
CA GLY A 102 -11.40 47.90 3.84
C GLY A 102 -11.97 47.16 2.62
N PRO A 103 -11.17 46.96 1.56
CA PRO A 103 -11.64 46.27 0.36
C PRO A 103 -12.13 44.88 0.72
N ALA A 104 -13.35 44.56 0.30
CA ALA A 104 -13.94 43.24 0.44
C ALA A 104 -13.00 42.22 -0.21
N SER A 105 -12.54 41.24 0.57
CA SER A 105 -11.72 40.15 0.04
C SER A 105 -12.54 39.36 -0.98
N SER A 106 -12.10 39.36 -2.23
CA SER A 106 -12.73 38.56 -3.28
C SER A 106 -12.73 37.08 -2.85
N PRO A 107 -13.84 36.35 -3.06
CA PRO A 107 -13.89 34.93 -2.74
C PRO A 107 -12.81 34.17 -3.51
N PRO A 108 -12.23 33.12 -2.92
CA PRO A 108 -11.20 32.32 -3.59
C PRO A 108 -11.75 31.74 -4.90
N PRO A 109 -10.93 31.66 -5.95
CA PRO A 109 -11.37 31.13 -7.24
C PRO A 109 -11.85 29.69 -7.10
N THR A 110 -13.03 29.39 -7.66
CA THR A 110 -13.56 28.03 -7.71
C THR A 110 -12.66 27.16 -8.58
N PRO A 111 -12.29 25.95 -8.13
CA PRO A 111 -11.45 25.07 -8.93
C PRO A 111 -12.10 24.73 -10.27
N ALA A 112 -11.29 24.67 -11.33
CA ALA A 112 -11.80 24.33 -12.66
C ALA A 112 -12.45 22.93 -12.64
N PRO A 113 -13.60 22.74 -13.32
CA PRO A 113 -14.24 21.43 -13.42
C PRO A 113 -13.37 20.45 -14.22
N TYR A 114 -13.45 19.17 -13.86
CA TYR A 114 -12.76 18.10 -14.59
C TYR A 114 -13.24 18.02 -16.04
N ARG A 115 -12.30 17.76 -16.95
CA ARG A 115 -12.51 17.71 -18.41
C ARG A 115 -12.26 16.33 -18.99
N TYR A 116 -11.47 15.52 -18.30
CA TYR A 116 -11.19 14.14 -18.66
C TYR A 116 -11.39 13.25 -17.46
N THR A 117 -12.14 12.17 -17.62
CA THR A 117 -12.30 11.12 -16.62
C THR A 117 -12.25 9.77 -17.30
N ALA A 118 -11.42 8.87 -16.81
CA ALA A 118 -11.30 7.53 -17.36
C ALA A 118 -10.86 6.54 -16.28
N TRP A 119 -11.37 5.31 -16.38
CA TRP A 119 -10.84 4.15 -15.68
C TRP A 119 -9.74 3.50 -16.50
N ALA A 120 -8.78 2.87 -15.83
CA ALA A 120 -7.79 1.98 -16.46
C ALA A 120 -7.49 0.81 -15.53
N GLY A 121 -7.04 -0.31 -16.09
CA GLY A 121 -6.68 -1.50 -15.33
C GLY A 121 -7.02 -2.78 -16.08
N PRO A 122 -6.87 -3.94 -15.44
CA PRO A 122 -7.24 -5.22 -16.04
C PRO A 122 -8.67 -5.18 -16.57
N GLY A 123 -8.84 -5.56 -17.83
CA GLY A 123 -10.17 -5.66 -18.45
C GLY A 123 -10.84 -4.33 -18.80
N CYS A 124 -10.15 -3.19 -18.65
CA CYS A 124 -10.63 -1.91 -19.14
C CYS A 124 -10.24 -1.69 -20.62
N SER A 125 -11.12 -1.05 -21.39
CA SER A 125 -10.86 -0.62 -22.77
C SER A 125 -10.22 0.78 -22.86
N THR A 126 -10.13 1.49 -21.74
CA THR A 126 -9.56 2.84 -21.63
C THR A 126 -8.29 2.85 -20.78
N GLY A 127 -7.38 3.77 -21.11
CA GLY A 127 -6.04 3.82 -20.53
C GLY A 127 -5.21 2.58 -20.85
N GLU A 128 -4.05 2.46 -20.23
CA GLU A 128 -3.17 1.31 -20.36
C GLU A 128 -2.92 0.66 -19.00
N TYR A 129 -2.65 -0.65 -19.03
CA TYR A 129 -2.27 -1.45 -17.89
C TYR A 129 -1.14 -2.39 -18.29
N ARG A 130 -0.04 -2.39 -17.53
CA ARG A 130 1.15 -3.20 -17.80
C ARG A 130 1.62 -3.90 -16.52
N GLU A 131 2.00 -5.16 -16.65
CA GLU A 131 2.57 -5.96 -15.56
C GLU A 131 4.03 -6.25 -15.87
N TYR A 132 4.89 -6.10 -14.86
CA TYR A 132 6.30 -6.46 -14.95
C TYR A 132 6.64 -7.45 -13.84
N GLY A 133 7.49 -8.42 -14.16
CA GLY A 133 7.83 -9.51 -13.24
C GLY A 133 6.72 -10.55 -13.08
N ARG A 134 5.73 -10.61 -14.00
CA ARG A 134 4.68 -11.63 -13.95
C ARG A 134 5.26 -13.03 -14.11
N PHE A 135 4.94 -13.91 -13.15
CA PHE A 135 5.16 -15.34 -13.22
C PHE A 135 3.97 -16.06 -12.58
N GLU A 136 3.62 -17.25 -13.06
CA GLU A 136 2.47 -18.01 -12.54
C GLU A 136 2.98 -19.22 -11.76
N ASN A 137 2.59 -19.34 -10.50
CA ASN A 137 2.98 -20.46 -9.63
C ASN A 137 1.93 -20.65 -8.50
N GLY A 138 0.66 -20.77 -8.89
CA GLY A 138 -0.45 -20.80 -7.93
C GLY A 138 -0.43 -19.58 -7.01
N ASP A 139 -0.64 -19.82 -5.71
CA ASP A 139 -0.63 -18.76 -4.69
C ASP A 139 0.78 -18.18 -4.43
N ALA A 140 1.86 -18.75 -4.99
CA ALA A 140 3.20 -18.16 -4.88
C ALA A 140 3.52 -17.16 -6.00
N GLY A 141 2.69 -17.08 -7.04
CA GLY A 141 2.88 -16.19 -8.17
C GLY A 141 1.70 -15.28 -8.42
N TRP A 142 1.71 -14.67 -9.58
CA TRP A 142 0.60 -13.89 -10.10
C TRP A 142 -0.53 -14.79 -10.55
N TYR A 143 -1.77 -14.31 -10.40
CA TYR A 143 -2.93 -14.89 -11.06
C TYR A 143 -4.00 -13.81 -11.28
N THR A 144 -4.95 -14.11 -12.16
CA THR A 144 -6.09 -13.23 -12.44
C THR A 144 -7.31 -13.74 -11.70
N VAL A 145 -7.98 -12.84 -10.97
CA VAL A 145 -9.29 -13.10 -10.37
C VAL A 145 -10.34 -12.53 -11.30
N GLY A 146 -11.25 -13.38 -11.77
CA GLY A 146 -12.20 -13.04 -12.86
C GLY A 146 -13.32 -12.07 -12.47
N SER A 147 -13.44 -11.69 -11.19
CA SER A 147 -14.48 -10.79 -10.71
C SER A 147 -14.08 -10.09 -9.43
N GLY A 148 -14.83 -9.04 -9.07
CA GLY A 148 -14.68 -8.33 -7.81
C GLY A 148 -14.08 -6.93 -7.94
N GLY A 149 -13.52 -6.61 -9.11
CA GLY A 149 -13.07 -5.27 -9.51
C GLY A 149 -14.21 -4.36 -9.94
N PHE A 150 -13.85 -3.14 -10.34
CA PHE A 150 -14.77 -2.13 -10.83
C PHE A 150 -15.35 -2.55 -12.18
N ARG A 151 -16.66 -2.36 -12.34
CA ARG A 151 -17.41 -2.72 -13.53
C ARG A 151 -18.20 -1.53 -14.05
N ASP A 152 -18.06 -1.27 -15.33
CA ASP A 152 -18.93 -0.40 -16.12
C ASP A 152 -18.89 -0.82 -17.59
N GLY A 153 -19.39 0.02 -18.50
CA GLY A 153 -19.33 -0.26 -19.94
C GLY A 153 -17.91 -0.35 -20.53
N SER A 154 -16.88 0.09 -19.79
CA SER A 154 -15.49 0.10 -20.21
C SER A 154 -14.63 -0.96 -19.51
N CYS A 155 -15.03 -1.48 -18.34
CA CYS A 155 -14.25 -2.43 -17.54
C CYS A 155 -15.05 -3.68 -17.13
N ASP A 156 -14.46 -4.87 -17.30
CA ASP A 156 -15.11 -6.17 -17.00
C ASP A 156 -15.07 -6.60 -15.51
N GLY A 157 -14.30 -5.89 -14.68
CA GLY A 157 -14.16 -6.13 -13.24
C GLY A 157 -13.27 -7.30 -12.85
N ARG A 158 -12.43 -7.83 -13.74
CA ARG A 158 -11.33 -8.70 -13.33
C ARG A 158 -10.21 -7.90 -12.68
N PHE A 159 -9.34 -8.55 -11.92
CA PHE A 159 -8.15 -7.91 -11.35
C PHE A 159 -6.99 -8.89 -11.25
N SER A 160 -5.78 -8.37 -11.07
CA SER A 160 -4.59 -9.19 -10.88
C SER A 160 -4.23 -9.28 -9.41
N ALA A 161 -4.04 -10.50 -8.91
CA ALA A 161 -3.42 -10.75 -7.62
C ALA A 161 -1.90 -10.75 -7.81
N VAL A 162 -1.24 -9.77 -7.20
CA VAL A 162 0.20 -9.50 -7.30
C VAL A 162 0.90 -10.09 -6.07
N PRO A 163 1.84 -11.03 -6.23
CA PRO A 163 2.54 -11.61 -5.08
C PRO A 163 3.29 -10.52 -4.33
N MET A 164 3.30 -10.60 -3.00
CA MET A 164 4.11 -9.68 -2.21
C MET A 164 5.58 -10.11 -2.21
N SER A 165 6.47 -9.17 -1.91
CA SER A 165 7.91 -9.40 -1.83
C SER A 165 8.34 -10.30 -0.66
N GLY A 166 7.43 -10.56 0.29
CA GLY A 166 7.72 -11.20 1.56
C GLY A 166 8.46 -10.31 2.55
N SER A 167 8.65 -9.03 2.25
CA SER A 167 9.26 -8.04 3.14
C SER A 167 8.38 -6.81 3.25
N PRO A 168 8.13 -6.29 4.48
CA PRO A 168 7.42 -5.01 4.64
C PRO A 168 8.23 -3.81 4.13
N ASP A 169 9.54 -3.96 3.93
CA ASP A 169 10.46 -2.84 3.67
C ASP A 169 11.22 -2.96 2.33
N GLU A 170 11.11 -4.09 1.64
CA GLU A 170 11.84 -4.36 0.39
C GLU A 170 10.90 -4.72 -0.76
N ASP A 171 11.32 -4.35 -1.96
CA ASP A 171 10.64 -4.67 -3.22
C ASP A 171 11.42 -5.81 -3.89
N ARG A 172 10.74 -6.67 -4.65
CA ARG A 172 11.38 -7.76 -5.42
C ARG A 172 11.15 -7.64 -6.93
N GLY A 173 10.63 -6.50 -7.36
CA GLY A 173 10.57 -6.10 -8.76
C GLY A 173 9.29 -6.50 -9.48
N SER A 174 8.31 -7.11 -8.82
CA SER A 174 6.97 -7.25 -9.39
C SER A 174 6.24 -5.91 -9.34
N THR A 175 5.70 -5.46 -10.48
CA THR A 175 4.94 -4.19 -10.55
C THR A 175 3.73 -4.27 -11.45
N ALA A 176 2.73 -3.44 -11.15
CA ALA A 176 1.57 -3.19 -12.00
C ALA A 176 1.46 -1.68 -12.25
N THR A 177 1.49 -1.26 -13.51
CA THR A 177 1.48 0.14 -13.92
C THR A 177 0.20 0.46 -14.69
N TRP A 178 -0.48 1.53 -14.30
CA TRP A 178 -1.59 2.16 -15.01
C TRP A 178 -1.11 3.46 -15.64
N SER A 179 -1.54 3.76 -16.86
CA SER A 179 -1.24 5.05 -17.49
C SER A 179 -2.36 5.59 -18.37
N TRP A 180 -2.43 6.91 -18.43
CA TRP A 180 -3.37 7.68 -19.24
C TRP A 180 -2.59 8.69 -20.08
N HIS A 181 -2.76 8.64 -21.40
CA HIS A 181 -2.23 9.63 -22.33
C HIS A 181 -3.20 10.80 -22.39
N LEU A 182 -2.84 11.91 -21.76
CA LEU A 182 -3.67 13.09 -21.61
C LEU A 182 -3.44 14.11 -22.74
N GLY A 183 -2.29 14.06 -23.40
CA GLY A 183 -1.86 15.11 -24.32
C GLY A 183 -1.47 16.38 -23.56
N SER A 184 -1.77 17.56 -24.12
CA SER A 184 -1.47 18.84 -23.46
C SER A 184 -2.71 19.48 -22.82
N GLY A 185 -2.47 20.37 -21.84
CA GLY A 185 -3.52 21.23 -21.27
C GLY A 185 -4.09 20.78 -19.92
N TYR A 186 -3.73 19.59 -19.44
CA TYR A 186 -4.06 19.15 -18.07
C TYR A 186 -2.92 19.50 -17.11
N ARG A 187 -3.26 20.01 -15.94
CA ARG A 187 -2.32 20.39 -14.89
C ARG A 187 -2.37 19.45 -13.70
N GLU A 188 -3.52 18.82 -13.47
CA GLU A 188 -3.75 18.02 -12.27
C GLU A 188 -4.77 16.91 -12.54
N CYS A 189 -4.54 15.74 -11.94
CA CYS A 189 -5.50 14.63 -11.93
C CYS A 189 -5.80 14.20 -10.49
N ALA A 190 -7.09 14.16 -10.14
CA ALA A 190 -7.58 13.44 -8.97
C ALA A 190 -7.58 11.93 -9.24
N LEU A 191 -7.02 11.17 -8.30
CA LEU A 191 -6.87 9.72 -8.40
C LEU A 191 -7.83 9.00 -7.44
N THR A 192 -8.53 8.01 -7.97
CA THR A 192 -9.33 7.05 -7.19
C THR A 192 -8.80 5.64 -7.46
N VAL A 193 -8.63 4.82 -6.41
CA VAL A 193 -8.25 3.41 -6.49
C VAL A 193 -9.47 2.56 -6.17
N PHE A 194 -9.85 1.64 -7.06
CA PHE A 194 -10.84 0.63 -6.71
C PHE A 194 -10.16 -0.56 -6.03
N VAL A 195 -10.56 -0.87 -4.80
CA VAL A 195 -10.08 -2.05 -4.07
C VAL A 195 -11.09 -3.16 -4.27
N PRO A 196 -10.74 -4.27 -4.93
CA PRO A 196 -11.71 -5.32 -5.25
C PRO A 196 -12.15 -6.11 -4.01
N ARG A 197 -13.21 -6.91 -4.17
CA ARG A 197 -13.58 -7.95 -3.20
C ARG A 197 -13.63 -9.29 -3.92
N SER A 198 -12.96 -10.30 -3.39
CA SER A 198 -13.05 -11.68 -3.85
C SER A 198 -13.49 -12.60 -2.71
N ASP A 199 -13.70 -13.88 -3.02
CA ASP A 199 -14.05 -14.91 -2.04
C ASP A 199 -12.86 -15.29 -1.13
N ARG A 200 -11.63 -14.90 -1.51
CA ARG A 200 -10.41 -15.17 -0.74
C ARG A 200 -9.76 -13.85 -0.34
N ASP A 201 -9.81 -13.55 0.96
CA ASP A 201 -9.21 -12.35 1.54
C ASP A 201 -7.72 -12.16 1.18
N ARG A 202 -7.00 -13.26 0.91
CA ARG A 202 -5.59 -13.25 0.48
C ARG A 202 -5.37 -12.59 -0.88
N ASP A 203 -6.34 -12.62 -1.79
CA ASP A 203 -6.21 -12.00 -3.11
C ASP A 203 -6.15 -10.47 -3.01
N VAL A 204 -6.62 -9.91 -1.87
CA VAL A 204 -6.77 -8.48 -1.60
C VAL A 204 -6.27 -8.17 -0.18
N ALA A 205 -5.01 -8.51 0.08
CA ALA A 205 -4.42 -8.52 1.43
C ALA A 205 -3.40 -7.39 1.67
N GLY A 206 -3.17 -6.51 0.70
CA GLY A 206 -2.23 -5.40 0.84
C GLY A 206 -2.50 -4.51 2.06
N ASN A 207 -1.54 -4.46 2.99
CA ASN A 207 -1.65 -3.73 4.25
C ASN A 207 -0.32 -3.06 4.67
N PRO A 208 0.05 -1.93 4.05
CA PRO A 208 -0.60 -1.35 2.88
C PRO A 208 -0.10 -1.94 1.55
N THR A 209 -0.84 -1.68 0.48
CA THR A 209 -0.29 -1.67 -0.88
C THR A 209 0.32 -0.32 -1.16
N VAL A 210 1.55 -0.30 -1.67
CA VAL A 210 2.29 0.93 -1.95
C VAL A 210 2.24 1.25 -3.44
N TYR A 211 1.98 2.52 -3.74
CA TYR A 211 1.90 3.06 -5.08
C TYR A 211 2.88 4.22 -5.26
N ARG A 212 3.40 4.38 -6.46
CA ARG A 212 4.20 5.50 -6.92
C ARG A 212 3.44 6.23 -8.02
N VAL A 213 3.57 7.54 -8.09
CA VAL A 213 3.07 8.35 -9.21
C VAL A 213 4.25 8.77 -10.06
N LEU A 214 4.16 8.50 -11.36
CA LEU A 214 5.25 8.56 -12.33
C LEU A 214 4.95 9.62 -13.39
N SER A 215 5.97 10.29 -13.89
CA SER A 215 5.86 11.12 -15.10
C SER A 215 6.02 10.32 -16.39
N ASP A 216 6.69 9.17 -16.34
CA ASP A 216 6.85 8.24 -17.46
C ASP A 216 6.53 6.80 -17.00
N PRO A 217 5.51 6.13 -17.58
CA PRO A 217 5.15 4.76 -17.20
C PRO A 217 6.22 3.70 -17.54
N GLY A 218 7.18 4.02 -18.41
CA GLY A 218 8.29 3.16 -18.79
C GLY A 218 9.54 3.30 -17.92
N ASP A 219 9.60 4.32 -17.07
CA ASP A 219 10.76 4.63 -16.22
C ASP A 219 10.36 4.71 -14.75
N ALA A 220 10.77 3.71 -13.96
CA ALA A 220 10.47 3.65 -12.53
C ALA A 220 11.13 4.78 -11.72
N ASP A 221 12.24 5.34 -12.22
CA ASP A 221 12.96 6.45 -11.57
C ASP A 221 12.29 7.80 -11.82
N SER A 222 11.32 7.85 -12.75
CA SER A 222 10.46 9.01 -12.98
C SER A 222 9.39 9.24 -11.89
N ALA A 223 9.36 8.36 -10.88
CA ALA A 223 8.48 8.50 -9.73
C ALA A 223 8.77 9.81 -8.98
N TYR A 224 7.74 10.64 -8.78
CA TYR A 224 7.89 11.94 -8.12
C TYR A 224 7.14 12.06 -6.80
N THR A 225 6.27 11.09 -6.48
CA THR A 225 5.60 10.96 -5.19
C THR A 225 5.03 9.54 -5.04
N GLY A 226 4.47 9.22 -3.88
CA GLY A 226 3.86 7.93 -3.62
C GLY A 226 2.75 8.02 -2.57
N PHE A 227 1.95 6.96 -2.50
CA PHE A 227 0.87 6.82 -1.54
C PHE A 227 0.64 5.34 -1.19
N ALA A 228 -0.19 5.09 -0.20
CA ALA A 228 -0.46 3.75 0.30
C ALA A 228 -1.97 3.55 0.51
N VAL A 229 -2.48 2.36 0.18
CA VAL A 229 -3.89 1.99 0.40
C VAL A 229 -3.94 0.71 1.24
N ARG A 230 -4.76 0.72 2.30
CA ARG A 230 -5.04 -0.48 3.11
C ARG A 230 -6.16 -1.28 2.46
N GLN A 231 -5.81 -2.17 1.55
CA GLN A 231 -6.78 -2.96 0.78
C GLN A 231 -7.67 -3.81 1.68
N THR A 232 -7.12 -4.34 2.77
CA THR A 232 -7.85 -5.12 3.77
C THR A 232 -9.07 -4.40 4.37
N VAL A 233 -9.05 -3.06 4.41
CA VAL A 233 -10.15 -2.24 4.96
C VAL A 233 -11.15 -1.82 3.88
N HIS A 234 -10.69 -1.67 2.64
CA HIS A 234 -11.46 -1.01 1.57
C HIS A 234 -12.04 -1.98 0.54
N ARG A 235 -12.03 -3.29 0.79
CA ARG A 235 -12.51 -4.31 -0.17
C ARG A 235 -13.92 -4.03 -0.69
N GLY A 236 -14.05 -3.98 -2.01
CA GLY A 236 -15.29 -3.70 -2.73
C GLY A 236 -15.65 -2.22 -2.83
N SER A 237 -14.69 -1.30 -2.61
CA SER A 237 -14.96 0.13 -2.61
C SER A 237 -13.94 0.95 -3.41
N ALA A 238 -14.38 2.12 -3.86
CA ALA A 238 -13.54 3.13 -4.47
C ALA A 238 -12.96 4.04 -3.38
N VAL A 239 -11.65 4.20 -3.38
CA VAL A 239 -10.89 5.02 -2.43
C VAL A 239 -10.35 6.25 -3.15
N ASP A 240 -10.86 7.42 -2.82
CA ASP A 240 -10.29 8.69 -3.29
C ASP A 240 -8.99 8.95 -2.53
N VAL A 241 -7.90 9.18 -3.28
CA VAL A 241 -6.56 9.23 -2.71
C VAL A 241 -6.10 10.69 -2.55
N ASN A 242 -5.75 11.33 -3.66
CA ASN A 242 -5.36 12.73 -3.73
C ASN A 242 -5.41 13.23 -5.17
N SER A 243 -5.17 14.53 -5.36
CA SER A 243 -4.86 15.13 -6.66
C SER A 243 -3.36 15.30 -6.82
N TYR A 244 -2.85 15.00 -8.01
CA TYR A 244 -1.43 15.03 -8.33
C TYR A 244 -1.18 15.87 -9.58
N PRO A 245 -0.07 16.63 -9.63
CA PRO A 245 0.28 17.39 -10.82
C PRO A 245 0.59 16.46 -11.99
N VAL A 246 0.17 16.84 -13.19
CA VAL A 246 0.57 16.19 -14.44
C VAL A 246 1.93 16.73 -14.86
N LYS A 247 2.90 15.83 -15.06
CA LYS A 247 4.30 16.16 -15.40
C LYS A 247 4.66 15.65 -16.79
N GLY A 248 3.98 16.14 -17.83
CA GLY A 248 4.17 15.70 -19.20
C GLY A 248 2.85 15.57 -19.93
N ASP A 249 2.79 14.67 -20.91
CA ASP A 249 1.58 14.30 -21.64
C ASP A 249 0.89 13.04 -21.08
N THR A 250 1.52 12.40 -20.10
CA THR A 250 1.10 11.14 -19.50
C THR A 250 0.95 11.29 -17.99
N PHE A 251 -0.06 10.65 -17.44
CA PHE A 251 -0.19 10.44 -16.00
C PHE A 251 -0.08 8.94 -15.74
N ALA A 252 0.78 8.53 -14.80
CA ALA A 252 1.02 7.12 -14.53
C ALA A 252 1.09 6.82 -13.04
N VAL A 253 0.61 5.63 -12.67
CA VAL A 253 0.63 5.11 -11.30
C VAL A 253 1.19 3.71 -11.34
N GLN A 254 2.07 3.37 -10.42
CA GLN A 254 2.66 2.04 -10.32
C GLN A 254 2.51 1.48 -8.92
N LEU A 255 1.94 0.28 -8.82
CA LEU A 255 1.96 -0.56 -7.62
C LEU A 255 3.30 -1.32 -7.58
N ILE A 256 3.90 -1.38 -6.40
CA ILE A 256 5.09 -2.21 -6.12
C ILE A 256 4.73 -3.37 -5.19
N ASP A 257 5.51 -4.44 -5.25
CA ASP A 257 5.25 -5.70 -4.54
C ASP A 257 5.57 -5.69 -3.04
N ARG A 258 6.10 -4.59 -2.48
CA ARG A 258 6.43 -4.47 -1.05
C ARG A 258 5.29 -4.94 -0.15
N GLY A 259 5.54 -5.95 0.67
CA GLY A 259 4.54 -6.49 1.57
C GLY A 259 4.97 -7.83 2.17
N ARG A 260 4.36 -8.21 3.30
CA ARG A 260 4.61 -9.50 3.96
C ARG A 260 3.50 -10.48 3.63
N ASP A 261 3.88 -11.68 3.21
CA ASP A 261 3.00 -12.81 2.85
C ASP A 261 3.29 -14.08 3.67
N TRP A 262 3.85 -13.92 4.87
CA TRP A 262 4.19 -15.02 5.78
C TRP A 262 4.05 -14.61 7.25
N GLY A 263 4.19 -15.59 8.14
CA GLY A 263 4.21 -15.39 9.60
C GLY A 263 2.85 -15.60 10.28
N SER A 264 1.76 -15.65 9.53
CA SER A 264 0.45 -16.12 10.01
C SER A 264 -0.33 -16.82 8.90
N THR A 265 -1.40 -17.53 9.27
CA THR A 265 -2.30 -18.21 8.34
C THR A 265 -3.01 -17.25 7.39
N GLU A 266 -3.27 -16.03 7.83
CA GLU A 266 -3.93 -14.98 7.05
C GLU A 266 -2.98 -14.34 6.03
N LEU A 267 -1.68 -14.33 6.33
CA LEU A 267 -0.66 -13.76 5.46
C LEU A 267 -0.12 -14.76 4.45
N LEU A 268 -0.18 -16.06 4.72
CA LEU A 268 0.41 -17.07 3.84
C LEU A 268 -0.15 -16.99 2.41
N GLY A 269 0.70 -16.58 1.48
CA GLY A 269 0.31 -16.36 0.08
C GLY A 269 -0.63 -15.16 -0.09
N ALA A 270 -0.43 -14.11 0.70
CA ALA A 270 -1.11 -12.84 0.55
C ALA A 270 -0.65 -12.10 -0.71
N HIS A 271 -1.59 -11.46 -1.40
CA HIS A 271 -1.36 -10.67 -2.60
C HIS A 271 -1.83 -9.23 -2.39
N HIS A 272 -1.19 -8.32 -3.12
CA HIS A 272 -1.82 -7.04 -3.43
C HIS A 272 -2.81 -7.23 -4.57
N ALA A 273 -3.92 -6.51 -4.56
CA ALA A 273 -4.85 -6.50 -5.67
C ALA A 273 -4.56 -5.31 -6.61
N ALA A 274 -4.16 -5.59 -7.84
CA ALA A 274 -4.09 -4.60 -8.92
C ALA A 274 -5.40 -4.64 -9.73
N ALA A 275 -6.33 -3.76 -9.36
CA ALA A 275 -7.62 -3.61 -10.04
C ALA A 275 -7.68 -2.32 -10.87
N GLN A 276 -8.85 -1.68 -10.95
CA GLN A 276 -9.04 -0.48 -11.75
C GLN A 276 -8.74 0.79 -10.96
N LEU A 277 -8.09 1.74 -11.62
CA LEU A 277 -7.85 3.10 -11.12
C LEU A 277 -8.62 4.08 -11.99
N LYS A 278 -9.13 5.17 -11.41
CA LYS A 278 -9.78 6.27 -12.11
C LYS A 278 -8.95 7.53 -11.98
N VAL A 279 -8.79 8.25 -13.07
CA VAL A 279 -8.33 9.64 -13.04
C VAL A 279 -9.46 10.60 -13.39
N SER A 280 -9.44 11.79 -12.80
CA SER A 280 -10.26 12.92 -13.21
C SER A 280 -9.36 14.15 -13.31
N CYS A 281 -9.15 14.67 -14.52
CA CYS A 281 -8.10 15.64 -14.83
C CYS A 281 -8.65 16.99 -15.29
N ARG A 282 -7.92 18.06 -14.98
CA ARG A 282 -8.23 19.47 -15.29
C ARG A 282 -6.99 20.32 -15.53
#